data_AF-A0A6G8NL63-F1
#
_entry.id   AF-A0A6G8NL63-F1
#
_cell.length_a   1.000
_cell.length_b   1.000
_cell.length_c   1.000
_cell.angle_alpha   90.00
_cell.angle_beta   90.00
_cell.angle_gamma   90.00
#
_symmetry.space_group_name_H-M   'P 1'
#
loop_
_entity.id
_entity.type
_entity.pdbx_description
1 polymer ?
#
loop_
_entity_poly.entity_id
_entity_poly.type
_entity_poly.pdbx_seq_one_letter_code
_entity_poly.pdbx_strand_id
1 'polypeptide(L)'
;MTNLRPPPRQQFTIAHKTSRVLGTLVELISGEWFFVVLDRANGGSIILLRALFVAIWIFFLLLPAGLALHDVIDPSRQGTQFDWPRLFHFWDQHASWLAVVFGSVYTALYARFAAQWRYLADLYNKVKEASIKYAGEPNSDERIAEWKAGFVEDAQELHLAKKRIFAQVIKHWLADEAVKNAFVGYSGGPKDRYQKLVEDINRAIGED
;
A
#
# COMPACT_ATOMS: atom_id res chain seq x y z
N MET A 1 -15.96 -14.69 45.10
CA MET A 1 -15.05 -15.61 44.38
C MET A 1 -15.83 -16.24 43.22
N THR A 2 -15.70 -15.68 42.02
CA THR A 2 -16.35 -16.19 40.81
C THR A 2 -15.28 -16.44 39.76
N ASN A 3 -15.02 -17.71 39.49
CA ASN A 3 -14.10 -18.19 38.46
C ASN A 3 -14.64 -17.84 37.08
N LEU A 4 -14.08 -16.83 36.43
CA LEU A 4 -14.25 -16.60 34.99
C LEU A 4 -13.23 -17.45 34.25
N ARG A 5 -13.69 -18.53 33.61
CA ARG A 5 -12.87 -19.27 32.64
C ARG A 5 -12.63 -18.38 31.41
N PRO A 6 -11.39 -18.29 30.88
CA PRO A 6 -11.16 -17.60 29.63
C PRO A 6 -11.83 -18.36 28.46
N PRO A 7 -12.32 -17.65 27.42
CA PRO A 7 -12.93 -18.27 26.26
C PRO A 7 -11.91 -19.06 25.41
N PRO A 8 -12.36 -20.04 24.61
CA PRO A 8 -11.49 -20.96 23.87
C PRO A 8 -10.73 -20.26 22.73
N ARG A 9 -9.40 -20.42 22.72
CA ARG A 9 -8.42 -19.84 21.76
C ARG A 9 -8.50 -20.32 20.30
N GLN A 10 -9.55 -21.02 19.87
CA GLN A 10 -9.57 -21.67 18.54
C GLN A 10 -10.13 -20.78 17.41
N GLN A 11 -10.85 -19.69 17.70
CA GLN A 11 -11.39 -18.81 16.66
C GLN A 11 -10.36 -17.82 16.06
N PHE A 12 -9.25 -17.56 16.76
CA PHE A 12 -8.24 -16.58 16.31
C PHE A 12 -7.35 -17.08 15.16
N THR A 13 -7.14 -18.40 15.03
CA THR A 13 -6.16 -18.94 14.07
C THR A 13 -6.69 -18.96 12.63
N ILE A 14 -8.00 -19.18 12.45
CA ILE A 14 -8.62 -19.25 11.12
C ILE A 14 -8.71 -17.84 10.51
N ALA A 15 -9.16 -16.86 11.29
CA ALA A 15 -9.24 -15.45 10.87
C ALA A 15 -7.87 -14.87 10.44
N HIS A 16 -6.79 -15.31 11.09
CA HIS A 16 -5.45 -14.82 10.80
C HIS A 16 -4.84 -15.43 9.52
N LYS A 17 -5.27 -16.64 9.14
CA LYS A 17 -4.83 -17.33 7.92
C LYS A 17 -5.59 -16.83 6.70
N THR A 18 -6.90 -16.61 6.84
CA THR A 18 -7.74 -16.03 5.78
C THR A 18 -7.35 -14.58 5.48
N SER A 19 -6.98 -13.78 6.49
CA SER A 19 -6.50 -12.41 6.28
C SER A 19 -5.19 -12.35 5.49
N ARG A 20 -4.25 -13.28 5.74
CA ARG A 20 -2.99 -13.35 4.99
C ARG A 20 -3.19 -13.73 3.53
N VAL A 21 -3.99 -14.77 3.26
CA VAL A 21 -4.27 -15.20 1.88
C VAL A 21 -4.97 -14.08 1.10
N LEU A 22 -5.96 -13.43 1.71
CA LEU A 22 -6.63 -12.29 1.09
C LEU A 22 -5.66 -11.13 0.83
N GLY A 23 -4.78 -10.82 1.80
CA GLY A 23 -3.74 -9.81 1.64
C GLY A 23 -2.82 -10.09 0.45
N THR A 24 -2.28 -11.31 0.36
CA THR A 24 -1.43 -11.72 -0.76
C THR A 24 -2.14 -11.63 -2.11
N LEU A 25 -3.43 -11.99 -2.17
CA LEU A 25 -4.21 -11.84 -3.40
C LEU A 25 -4.41 -10.38 -3.80
N VAL A 26 -4.70 -9.51 -2.83
CA VAL A 26 -4.85 -8.07 -3.07
C VAL A 26 -3.52 -7.45 -3.52
N GLU A 27 -2.41 -7.81 -2.89
CA GLU A 27 -1.07 -7.37 -3.29
C GLU A 27 -0.72 -7.78 -4.72
N LEU A 28 -1.06 -9.03 -5.09
CA LEU A 28 -0.83 -9.57 -6.43
C LEU A 28 -1.67 -8.82 -7.48
N ILE A 29 -2.99 -8.73 -7.26
CA ILE A 29 -3.94 -8.14 -8.22
C ILE A 29 -3.72 -6.64 -8.37
N SER A 30 -3.42 -5.94 -7.27
CA SER A 30 -3.19 -4.49 -7.30
C SER A 30 -1.79 -4.08 -7.79
N GLY A 31 -0.90 -5.06 -8.01
CA GLY A 31 0.49 -4.81 -8.36
C GLY A 31 1.30 -4.15 -7.24
N GLU A 32 0.91 -4.31 -5.97
CA GLU A 32 1.62 -3.69 -4.85
C GLU A 32 3.07 -4.20 -4.72
N TRP A 33 3.30 -5.45 -5.15
CA TRP A 33 4.62 -6.05 -5.21
C TRP A 33 5.63 -5.26 -6.07
N PHE A 34 5.19 -4.36 -6.96
CA PHE A 34 6.09 -3.46 -7.68
C PHE A 34 6.93 -2.57 -6.75
N PHE A 35 6.42 -2.18 -5.58
CA PHE A 35 7.21 -1.42 -4.60
C PHE A 35 8.40 -2.20 -4.06
N VAL A 36 8.22 -3.52 -3.89
CA VAL A 36 9.22 -4.42 -3.34
C VAL A 36 10.23 -4.82 -4.42
N VAL A 37 9.75 -5.24 -5.59
CA VAL A 37 10.62 -5.76 -6.67
C VAL A 37 11.43 -4.66 -7.34
N LEU A 38 10.83 -3.49 -7.56
CA LEU A 38 11.54 -2.36 -8.18
C LEU A 38 12.27 -1.48 -7.17
N ASP A 39 12.05 -1.75 -5.88
CA ASP A 39 12.63 -0.99 -4.78
C ASP A 39 12.45 0.53 -4.93
N ARG A 40 11.22 0.93 -5.30
CA ARG A 40 10.87 2.34 -5.53
C ARG A 40 9.79 2.78 -4.57
N ALA A 41 9.89 4.04 -4.17
CA ALA A 41 8.83 4.71 -3.43
C ALA A 41 7.56 4.86 -4.28
N ASN A 42 6.43 5.03 -3.61
CA ASN A 42 5.17 5.39 -4.25
C ASN A 42 5.29 6.74 -4.96
N GLY A 43 5.03 6.76 -6.26
CA GLY A 43 5.21 7.92 -7.13
C GLY A 43 4.78 7.63 -8.56
N GLY A 44 4.94 8.62 -9.45
CA GLY A 44 4.37 8.58 -10.81
C GLY A 44 4.74 7.35 -11.63
N SER A 45 5.99 6.90 -11.58
CA SER A 45 6.44 5.71 -12.33
C SER A 45 5.76 4.42 -11.85
N ILE A 46 5.67 4.20 -10.54
CA ILE A 46 5.01 3.01 -10.00
C ILE A 46 3.50 3.05 -10.23
N ILE A 47 2.88 4.23 -10.11
CA ILE A 47 1.46 4.42 -10.42
C ILE A 47 1.18 4.05 -11.88
N LEU A 48 2.01 4.51 -12.82
CA LEU A 48 1.89 4.17 -14.22
C LEU A 48 2.00 2.66 -14.47
N LEU A 49 3.03 2.01 -13.91
CA LEU A 49 3.25 0.57 -14.06
C LEU A 49 2.09 -0.25 -13.48
N ARG A 50 1.60 0.11 -12.30
CA ARG A 50 0.45 -0.55 -11.67
C ARG A 50 -0.83 -0.37 -12.50
N ALA A 51 -1.06 0.83 -13.04
CA ALA A 51 -2.19 1.09 -13.91
C ALA A 51 -2.14 0.26 -15.20
N LEU A 52 -0.97 0.17 -15.84
CA LEU A 52 -0.76 -0.69 -17.02
C LEU A 52 -0.98 -2.16 -16.68
N PHE A 53 -0.40 -2.63 -15.58
CA PHE A 53 -0.56 -4.00 -15.11
C PHE A 53 -2.04 -4.34 -14.93
N VAL A 54 -2.76 -3.56 -14.11
CA VAL A 54 -4.19 -3.80 -13.85
C VAL A 54 -5.03 -3.72 -15.14
N ALA A 55 -4.72 -2.78 -16.04
CA ALA A 55 -5.43 -2.67 -17.31
C ALA A 55 -5.24 -3.92 -18.19
N ILE A 56 -4.01 -4.46 -18.26
CA ILE A 56 -3.71 -5.72 -18.96
C ILE A 56 -4.46 -6.89 -18.30
N TRP A 57 -4.45 -7.00 -16.97
CA TRP A 57 -5.18 -8.06 -16.26
C TRP A 57 -6.68 -8.02 -16.53
N ILE A 58 -7.29 -6.84 -16.48
CA ILE A 58 -8.71 -6.67 -16.77
C ILE A 58 -9.00 -7.02 -18.22
N PHE A 59 -8.19 -6.53 -19.16
CA PHE A 59 -8.45 -6.71 -20.59
C PHE A 59 -8.26 -8.15 -21.06
N PHE A 60 -7.21 -8.83 -20.59
CA PHE A 60 -6.86 -10.16 -21.07
C PHE A 60 -7.46 -11.30 -20.25
N LEU A 61 -7.83 -11.09 -18.99
CA LEU A 61 -8.42 -12.15 -18.17
C LEU A 61 -9.87 -11.87 -17.76
N LEU A 62 -10.17 -10.68 -17.23
CA LEU A 62 -11.49 -10.42 -16.66
C LEU A 62 -12.57 -10.27 -17.74
N LEU A 63 -12.30 -9.52 -18.82
CA LEU A 63 -13.27 -9.34 -19.90
C LEU A 63 -13.57 -10.67 -20.64
N PRO A 64 -12.58 -11.51 -21.02
CA PRO A 64 -12.85 -12.81 -21.61
C PRO A 64 -13.57 -13.78 -20.66
N ALA A 65 -13.29 -13.72 -19.35
CA ALA A 65 -14.05 -14.49 -18.36
C ALA A 65 -15.54 -14.10 -18.33
N GLY A 66 -15.86 -12.82 -18.54
CA GLY A 66 -17.23 -12.35 -18.73
C GLY A 66 -17.91 -12.96 -19.97
N LEU A 67 -17.16 -13.09 -21.07
CA LEU A 67 -17.65 -13.77 -22.29
C LEU A 67 -17.95 -15.24 -22.01
N ALA A 68 -17.06 -15.94 -21.29
CA ALA A 68 -17.26 -17.34 -20.92
C ALA A 68 -18.46 -17.52 -19.98
N LEU A 69 -18.67 -16.60 -19.03
CA LEU A 69 -19.83 -16.63 -18.15
C LEU A 69 -21.14 -16.42 -18.92
N HIS A 70 -21.15 -15.48 -19.87
CA HIS A 70 -22.31 -15.25 -20.74
C HIS A 70 -22.66 -16.53 -21.53
N ASP A 71 -21.66 -17.27 -22.00
CA ASP A 71 -21.88 -18.52 -22.74
C ASP A 71 -22.44 -19.66 -21.87
N VAL A 72 -22.12 -19.69 -20.57
CA VAL A 72 -22.69 -20.66 -19.63
C VAL A 72 -24.16 -20.35 -19.30
N ILE A 73 -24.52 -19.07 -19.29
CA ILE A 73 -25.86 -18.60 -18.92
C ILE A 73 -26.84 -18.70 -20.11
N ASP A 74 -26.35 -18.58 -21.34
CA ASP A 74 -27.19 -18.59 -22.55
C ASP A 74 -27.65 -20.01 -22.92
N PRO A 75 -28.95 -20.34 -22.74
CA PRO A 75 -29.45 -21.70 -22.97
C PRO A 75 -29.52 -22.08 -24.46
N SER A 76 -29.30 -21.12 -25.37
CA SER A 76 -29.29 -21.36 -26.81
C SER A 76 -27.94 -21.83 -27.35
N ARG A 77 -26.87 -21.74 -26.54
CA ARG A 77 -25.52 -22.12 -26.94
C ARG A 77 -25.19 -23.55 -26.51
N GLN A 78 -25.09 -24.44 -27.50
CA GLN A 78 -24.66 -25.82 -27.29
C GLN A 78 -23.13 -25.90 -27.27
N GLY A 79 -22.53 -25.73 -26.10
CA GLY A 79 -21.17 -26.19 -25.83
C GLY A 79 -20.16 -25.10 -25.44
N THR A 80 -19.41 -25.41 -24.39
CA THR A 80 -18.25 -24.68 -23.85
C THR A 80 -17.00 -24.79 -24.72
N GLN A 81 -17.16 -24.79 -26.06
CA GLN A 81 -16.00 -24.85 -26.94
C GLN A 81 -15.39 -23.46 -27.08
N PHE A 82 -14.13 -23.35 -26.71
CA PHE A 82 -13.39 -22.10 -26.77
C PHE A 82 -13.10 -21.72 -28.24
N ASP A 83 -13.64 -20.59 -28.67
CA ASP A 83 -13.53 -20.07 -30.04
C ASP A 83 -12.53 -18.91 -30.11
N TRP A 84 -11.34 -19.20 -30.64
CA TRP A 84 -10.25 -18.23 -30.80
C TRP A 84 -10.62 -17.03 -31.69
N PRO A 85 -11.12 -17.21 -32.93
CA PRO A 85 -11.62 -16.11 -33.76
C PRO A 85 -12.60 -15.19 -33.04
N ARG A 86 -13.54 -15.74 -32.26
CA ARG A 86 -14.51 -14.94 -31.50
C ARG A 86 -13.83 -14.09 -30.42
N LEU A 87 -12.86 -14.65 -29.71
CA LEU A 87 -12.08 -13.89 -28.72
C LEU A 87 -11.28 -12.76 -29.36
N PHE A 88 -10.63 -13.00 -30.49
CA PHE A 88 -9.90 -11.95 -31.21
C PHE A 88 -10.83 -10.86 -31.72
N HIS A 89 -11.98 -11.22 -32.27
CA HIS A 89 -12.99 -10.25 -32.69
C HIS A 89 -13.52 -9.43 -31.51
N PHE A 90 -13.73 -10.07 -30.35
CA PHE A 90 -14.10 -9.38 -29.12
C PHE A 90 -13.03 -8.37 -28.70
N TRP A 91 -11.74 -8.73 -28.71
CA TRP A 91 -10.66 -7.80 -28.39
C TRP A 91 -10.56 -6.64 -29.38
N ASP A 92 -10.70 -6.88 -30.68
CA ASP A 92 -10.70 -5.84 -31.70
C ASP A 92 -11.81 -4.80 -31.44
N GLN A 93 -13.03 -5.28 -31.17
CA GLN A 93 -14.17 -4.41 -30.83
C GLN A 93 -13.97 -3.59 -29.54
N HIS A 94 -13.20 -4.11 -28.59
CA HIS A 94 -13.02 -3.51 -27.27
C HIS A 94 -11.63 -2.89 -27.07
N ALA A 95 -10.80 -2.78 -28.10
CA ALA A 95 -9.42 -2.28 -27.97
C ALA A 95 -9.36 -0.88 -27.32
N SER A 96 -10.35 -0.02 -27.59
CA SER A 96 -10.48 1.30 -26.96
C SER A 96 -10.73 1.25 -25.46
N TRP A 97 -11.32 0.17 -24.93
CA TRP A 97 -11.56 0.00 -23.50
C TRP A 97 -10.27 -0.16 -22.72
N LEU A 98 -9.19 -0.64 -23.34
CA LEU A 98 -7.88 -0.67 -22.69
C LEU A 98 -7.46 0.74 -22.24
N ALA A 99 -7.66 1.75 -23.11
CA ALA A 99 -7.35 3.14 -22.79
C ALA A 99 -8.28 3.69 -21.68
N VAL A 100 -9.57 3.32 -21.70
CA VAL A 100 -10.54 3.72 -20.67
C VAL A 100 -10.17 3.13 -19.31
N VAL A 101 -9.97 1.81 -19.24
CA VAL A 101 -9.59 1.10 -18.01
C VAL A 101 -8.26 1.63 -17.49
N PHE A 102 -7.25 1.76 -18.35
CA PHE A 102 -5.96 2.35 -17.97
C PHE A 102 -6.13 3.75 -17.39
N GLY A 103 -6.85 4.63 -18.08
CA GLY A 103 -7.08 6.01 -17.63
C GLY A 103 -7.81 6.08 -16.30
N SER A 104 -8.83 5.24 -16.09
CA SER A 104 -9.58 5.17 -14.83
C SER A 104 -8.71 4.67 -13.67
N VAL A 105 -7.96 3.58 -13.87
CA VAL A 105 -7.08 3.02 -12.84
C VAL A 105 -5.94 3.97 -12.51
N TYR A 106 -5.29 4.54 -13.54
CA TYR A 106 -4.24 5.54 -13.37
C TYR A 106 -4.73 6.74 -12.56
N THR A 107 -5.90 7.28 -12.90
CA THR A 107 -6.50 8.42 -12.19
C THR A 107 -6.80 8.07 -10.74
N ALA A 108 -7.37 6.90 -10.46
CA ALA A 108 -7.68 6.46 -9.10
C ALA A 108 -6.42 6.27 -8.24
N LEU A 109 -5.39 5.60 -8.78
CA LEU A 109 -4.11 5.41 -8.09
C LEU A 109 -3.39 6.74 -7.86
N TYR A 110 -3.41 7.63 -8.86
CA TYR A 110 -2.82 8.96 -8.73
C TYR A 110 -3.53 9.81 -7.68
N ALA A 111 -4.87 9.81 -7.67
CA ALA A 111 -5.66 10.52 -6.66
C ALA A 111 -5.34 10.01 -5.24
N ARG A 112 -5.23 8.69 -5.06
CA ARG A 112 -4.83 8.09 -3.78
C ARG A 112 -3.42 8.54 -3.39
N PHE A 113 -2.45 8.48 -4.29
CA PHE A 113 -1.09 8.96 -4.04
C PHE A 113 -1.06 10.43 -3.64
N ALA A 114 -1.79 11.29 -4.35
CA ALA A 114 -1.86 12.72 -4.05
C ALA A 114 -2.45 12.97 -2.64
N ALA A 115 -3.47 12.22 -2.25
CA ALA A 115 -4.04 12.28 -0.90
C ALA A 115 -3.05 11.82 0.17
N GLN A 116 -2.34 10.72 -0.06
CA GLN A 116 -1.31 10.18 0.85
C GLN A 116 -0.15 11.17 1.05
N TRP A 117 0.33 11.75 -0.05
CA TRP A 117 1.37 12.78 -0.02
C TRP A 117 0.94 14.01 0.77
N ARG A 118 -0.27 14.51 0.50
CA ARG A 118 -0.81 15.68 1.19
C ARG A 118 -0.99 15.43 2.68
N TYR A 119 -1.57 14.29 3.04
CA TYR A 119 -1.72 13.86 4.43
C TYR A 119 -0.38 13.91 5.18
N LEU A 120 0.67 13.32 4.60
CA LEU A 120 1.97 13.23 5.23
C LEU A 120 2.62 14.62 5.37
N ALA A 121 2.54 15.46 4.33
CA ALA A 121 3.03 16.83 4.38
C ALA A 121 2.28 17.68 5.44
N ASP A 122 0.97 17.53 5.55
CA ASP A 122 0.15 18.24 6.55
C ASP A 122 0.49 17.77 7.97
N LEU A 123 0.72 16.47 8.17
CA LEU A 123 1.18 15.93 9.45
C LEU A 123 2.55 16.50 9.84
N TYR A 124 3.51 16.54 8.91
CA TYR A 124 4.82 17.16 9.13
C TYR A 124 4.69 18.61 9.63
N ASN A 125 3.87 19.42 8.94
CA ASN A 125 3.66 20.81 9.31
C ASN A 125 3.04 20.95 10.70
N LYS A 126 2.03 20.13 11.03
CA LYS A 126 1.40 20.10 12.36
C LYS A 126 2.38 19.72 13.47
N VAL A 127 3.25 18.74 13.23
CA VAL A 127 4.30 18.35 14.18
C VAL A 127 5.26 19.51 14.42
N LYS A 128 5.68 20.21 13.35
CA LYS A 128 6.57 21.37 13.46
C LYS A 128 5.90 22.53 14.22
N GLU A 129 4.63 22.81 13.95
CA GLU A 129 3.86 23.83 14.66
C GLU A 129 3.73 23.48 16.16
N ALA A 130 3.34 22.25 16.48
CA ALA A 130 3.20 21.78 17.85
C ALA A 130 4.53 21.84 18.62
N SER A 131 5.65 21.51 17.96
CA SER A 131 6.99 21.57 18.56
C SER A 131 7.38 22.99 19.00
N ILE A 132 6.88 24.02 18.30
CA ILE A 132 7.13 25.42 18.63
C ILE A 132 6.13 25.90 19.68
N LYS A 133 4.84 25.61 19.48
CA LYS A 133 3.75 26.09 20.31
C LYS A 133 3.83 25.59 21.76
N TYR A 134 4.21 24.33 21.94
CA TYR A 134 4.26 23.67 23.25
C TYR A 134 5.68 23.60 23.81
N ALA A 135 6.63 24.35 23.24
CA ALA A 135 8.00 24.38 23.70
C ALA A 135 8.08 24.82 25.18
N GLY A 136 8.71 24.00 26.02
CA GLY A 136 8.86 24.27 27.45
C GLY A 136 7.68 23.80 28.31
N GLU A 137 6.61 23.25 27.73
CA GLU A 137 5.58 22.56 28.51
C GLU A 137 6.11 21.22 29.05
N PRO A 138 5.62 20.76 30.22
CA PRO A 138 5.92 19.42 30.72
C PRO A 138 5.59 18.34 29.69
N ASN A 139 6.51 17.38 29.53
CA ASN A 139 6.39 16.23 28.61
C ASN A 139 6.08 16.62 27.15
N SER A 140 6.37 17.85 26.73
CA SER A 140 6.18 18.29 25.34
C SER A 140 7.09 17.51 24.39
N ASP A 141 8.36 17.35 24.73
CA ASP A 141 9.33 16.61 23.90
C ASP A 141 8.94 15.14 23.68
N GLU A 142 8.46 14.46 24.72
CA GLU A 142 7.99 13.08 24.64
C GLU A 142 6.76 12.96 23.72
N ARG A 143 5.74 13.81 23.92
CA ARG A 143 4.55 13.85 23.07
C ARG A 143 4.91 14.16 21.61
N ILE A 144 5.84 15.08 21.37
CA ILE A 144 6.30 15.40 20.01
C ILE A 144 7.06 14.21 19.41
N ALA A 145 7.84 13.48 20.20
CA ALA A 145 8.54 12.28 19.76
C ALA A 145 7.57 11.18 19.30
N GLU A 146 6.47 10.97 20.03
CA GLU A 146 5.40 10.05 19.64
C GLU A 146 4.78 10.43 18.28
N TRP A 147 4.48 11.70 18.08
CA TRP A 147 3.90 12.18 16.81
C TRP A 147 4.88 12.07 15.63
N LYS A 148 6.17 12.36 15.86
CA LYS A 148 7.22 12.12 14.86
C LYS A 148 7.31 10.63 14.53
N ALA A 149 7.25 9.75 15.53
CA ALA A 149 7.26 8.30 15.30
C ALA A 149 6.05 7.83 14.48
N GLY A 150 4.86 8.36 14.76
CA GLY A 150 3.66 8.10 13.95
C GLY A 150 3.83 8.54 12.49
N PHE A 151 4.40 9.73 12.25
CA PHE A 151 4.74 10.17 10.89
C PHE A 151 5.69 9.20 10.19
N VAL A 152 6.71 8.69 10.90
CA VAL A 152 7.68 7.74 10.33
C VAL A 152 7.01 6.42 9.97
N GLU A 153 6.14 5.91 10.84
CA GLU A 153 5.34 4.71 10.60
C GLU A 153 4.44 4.87 9.36
N ASP A 154 3.65 5.95 9.31
CA ASP A 154 2.77 6.19 8.17
C ASP A 154 3.57 6.37 6.87
N ALA A 155 4.72 7.04 6.92
CA ALA A 155 5.58 7.16 5.75
C ALA A 155 6.07 5.80 5.25
N GLN A 156 6.36 4.85 6.15
CA GLN A 156 6.75 3.49 5.79
C GLN A 156 5.57 2.71 5.17
N GLU A 157 4.40 2.71 5.82
CA GLU A 157 3.20 2.01 5.36
C GLU A 157 2.66 2.54 4.03
N LEU A 158 2.81 3.84 3.78
CA LEU A 158 2.40 4.48 2.54
C LEU A 158 3.41 4.32 1.40
N HIS A 159 4.51 3.59 1.63
CA HIS A 159 5.65 3.43 0.71
C HIS A 159 6.28 4.79 0.31
N LEU A 160 6.19 5.79 1.18
CA LEU A 160 6.70 7.15 0.97
C LEU A 160 8.06 7.38 1.62
N ALA A 161 8.46 6.56 2.59
CA ALA A 161 9.75 6.66 3.29
C ALA A 161 10.96 6.63 2.32
N LYS A 162 10.84 5.92 1.19
CA LYS A 162 11.86 5.84 0.13
C LYS A 162 11.96 7.09 -0.76
N LYS A 163 11.07 8.09 -0.60
CA LYS A 163 11.21 9.35 -1.31
C LYS A 163 12.20 10.25 -0.57
N ARG A 164 13.21 10.73 -1.30
CA ARG A 164 14.31 11.56 -0.78
C ARG A 164 13.85 12.67 0.19
N ILE A 165 12.78 13.39 -0.12
CA ILE A 165 12.28 14.47 0.75
C ILE A 165 11.82 13.95 2.13
N PHE A 166 11.17 12.80 2.18
CA PHE A 166 10.72 12.21 3.45
C PHE A 166 11.86 11.44 4.12
N ALA A 167 12.68 10.71 3.35
CA ALA A 167 13.84 9.99 3.86
C ALA A 167 14.76 10.90 4.69
N GLN A 168 15.04 12.12 4.22
CA GLN A 168 15.87 13.09 4.96
C GLN A 168 15.24 13.53 6.29
N VAL A 169 13.92 13.80 6.28
CA VAL A 169 13.18 14.18 7.49
C VAL A 169 13.17 13.03 8.49
N ILE A 170 12.85 11.82 8.02
CA ILE A 170 12.80 10.61 8.85
C ILE A 170 14.17 10.32 9.44
N LYS A 171 15.25 10.39 8.66
CA LYS A 171 16.61 10.23 9.17
C LYS A 171 16.93 11.22 10.28
N HIS A 172 16.62 12.50 10.05
CA HIS A 172 16.87 13.54 11.03
C HIS A 172 16.08 13.30 12.33
N TRP A 173 14.82 12.88 12.24
CA TRP A 173 14.01 12.60 13.42
C TRP A 173 14.39 11.30 14.12
N LEU A 174 14.79 10.25 13.41
CA LEU A 174 15.24 8.99 14.01
C LEU A 174 16.62 9.08 14.68
N ALA A 175 17.37 10.16 14.47
CA ALA A 175 18.58 10.44 15.23
C ALA A 175 18.29 10.84 16.69
N ASP A 176 17.04 11.23 16.99
CA ASP A 176 16.56 11.46 18.35
C ASP A 176 16.10 10.11 18.96
N GLU A 177 16.76 9.68 20.02
CA GLU A 177 16.47 8.40 20.68
C GLU A 177 15.03 8.34 21.23
N ALA A 178 14.41 9.47 21.60
CA ALA A 178 13.01 9.48 22.02
C ALA A 178 12.07 9.06 20.87
N VAL A 179 12.31 9.59 19.66
CA VAL A 179 11.52 9.26 18.47
C VAL A 179 11.72 7.81 18.07
N LYS A 180 12.97 7.34 18.07
CA LYS A 180 13.32 5.96 17.76
C LYS A 180 12.68 4.98 18.75
N ASN A 181 12.74 5.28 20.04
CA ASN A 181 12.11 4.44 21.07
C ASN A 181 10.59 4.43 20.93
N ALA A 182 9.96 5.59 20.65
CA ALA A 182 8.53 5.66 20.37
C ALA A 182 8.16 4.83 19.12
N PHE A 183 8.94 4.93 18.04
CA PHE A 183 8.72 4.15 16.82
C PHE A 183 8.79 2.64 17.09
N VAL A 184 9.84 2.17 17.78
CA VAL A 184 10.01 0.76 18.14
C VAL A 184 8.93 0.30 19.15
N GLY A 185 8.53 1.17 20.08
CA GLY A 185 7.54 0.89 21.11
C GLY A 185 6.11 0.75 20.57
N TYR A 186 5.68 1.64 19.67
CA TYR A 186 4.34 1.59 19.06
C TYR A 186 4.19 0.50 18.03
N SER A 187 5.24 0.25 17.25
CA SER A 187 5.15 -0.64 16.10
C SER A 187 4.93 -2.11 16.46
N GLY A 188 5.03 -2.51 17.74
CA GLY A 188 4.72 -3.87 18.22
C GLY A 188 5.41 -5.00 17.42
N GLY A 189 6.45 -4.66 16.67
CA GLY A 189 6.91 -5.41 15.50
C GLY A 189 8.43 -5.57 15.52
N PRO A 190 8.98 -6.57 14.80
CA PRO A 190 10.34 -7.04 15.00
C PRO A 190 11.35 -5.92 14.73
N LYS A 191 12.52 -5.97 15.40
CA LYS A 191 13.69 -5.10 15.12
C LYS A 191 13.98 -4.99 13.61
N ASP A 192 13.63 -6.02 12.85
CA ASP A 192 13.68 -6.11 11.40
C ASP A 192 12.93 -4.98 10.68
N ARG A 193 11.80 -4.47 11.20
CA ARG A 193 11.04 -3.35 10.59
C ARG A 193 11.83 -2.04 10.62
N TYR A 194 12.48 -1.77 11.76
CA TYR A 194 13.35 -0.60 11.92
C TYR A 194 14.61 -0.72 11.05
N GLN A 195 15.24 -1.90 11.03
CA GLN A 195 16.42 -2.15 10.18
C GLN A 195 16.10 -1.91 8.71
N LYS A 196 15.01 -2.52 8.22
CA LYS A 196 14.54 -2.32 6.84
C LYS A 196 14.26 -0.84 6.53
N LEU A 197 13.64 -0.12 7.47
CA LEU A 197 13.39 1.31 7.30
C LEU A 197 14.70 2.10 7.14
N VAL A 198 15.70 1.82 7.97
CA VAL A 198 17.02 2.50 7.89
C VAL A 198 17.72 2.19 6.57
N GLU A 199 17.70 0.94 6.12
CA GLU A 199 18.23 0.54 4.80
C GLU A 199 17.54 1.29 3.66
N ASP A 200 16.20 1.33 3.69
CA ASP A 200 15.39 2.02 2.68
C ASP A 200 15.68 3.53 2.65
N ILE A 201 15.95 4.15 3.80
CA ILE A 201 16.29 5.58 3.93
C ILE A 201 17.68 5.86 3.37
N ASN A 202 18.68 5.09 3.79
CA ASN A 202 20.09 5.29 3.37
C ASN A 202 20.22 5.18 1.84
N ARG A 203 19.51 4.22 1.25
CA ARG A 203 19.45 4.08 -0.20
C ARG A 203 18.79 5.27 -0.89
N ALA A 204 17.69 5.76 -0.32
CA ALA A 204 16.97 6.91 -0.88
C ALA A 204 17.76 8.22 -0.84
N ILE A 205 18.69 8.37 0.12
CA ILE A 205 19.54 9.55 0.26
C ILE A 205 20.93 9.40 -0.37
N GLY A 206 21.30 8.18 -0.78
CA GLY A 206 22.57 7.88 -1.45
C GLY A 206 23.75 7.77 -0.49
N GLU A 207 23.53 7.19 0.68
CA GLU A 207 24.55 6.96 1.72
C GLU A 207 24.88 5.48 1.92
N ASP A 208 24.59 4.65 0.92
CA ASP A 208 24.95 3.23 0.85
C ASP A 208 26.44 3.02 0.50
#